data_AF-A0A950RUC4-F1
#
_entry.id   AF-A0A950RUC4-F1
#
_cell.length_a   1.000
_cell.length_b   1.000
_cell.length_c   1.000
_cell.angle_alpha   90.00
_cell.angle_beta   90.00
_cell.angle_gamma   90.00
#
_symmetry.space_group_name_H-M   'P 1'
#
loop_
_entity.id
_entity.type
_entity.pdbx_description
1 polymer ?
#
loop_
_entity_poly.entity_id
_entity_poly.type
_entity_poly.pdbx_seq_one_letter_code
_entity_poly.pdbx_strand_id
1 'polypeptide(L)'
;MKRVLPVLGLLLIFLGRAAADEPPYLDFVKGLRDMGYPDLALQYLQKLKAKPPQGITPAELTLESGLTGVEAARLEPDLSKRAAFYAQARTDLEDFLKGNASHPRAAEANLALARLVALQGQTELSKADRDQTAEGKEAQRQKARPLFEQADKLLGQVAGQAADPKAKLQAQMEQASNLFNEARTYNTQKNADLLKRADILKQARGIFETIAANNLKDPIGWEALAWVGRCYQEVDEGDKALQVYNRIFQERGPVSDTGRRLAQYYRMILLDRNPKAIQGDALAEIAKSGESWRAAYPRYLHTPDGYGVTFLTAEALLKQGVQLQEAMKTPKGPLPPKVLDLFARAEKLYGELEGSDNDYADLASQRRLFLVVTRSGQKLEGHDITALTTFTDCFEQARVQLNTMFDEDRNFKGQTDEERKQHQKQHQQHLDQAVALLQRALTLTGTRVTPDQLAQARNLLSYCYIQANKSYQAAVLADFTVHSTDPSLKSAQAAGAYALQAYAQALGDQQTAQAPDEVLNADRRQLRNVADFIQKTWTTEDVADAARHQIGRLLLQEKKYAEAVA
;
A
#
# COMPACT_ATOMS: atom_id res chain seq x y z
N MET A 1 -33.91 -38.40 62.02
CA MET A 1 -32.95 -38.51 60.89
C MET A 1 -33.73 -38.59 59.59
N LYS A 2 -33.43 -37.66 58.67
CA LYS A 2 -33.55 -37.68 57.20
C LYS A 2 -34.65 -38.54 56.54
N ARG A 3 -35.63 -37.86 55.94
CA ARG A 3 -35.86 -37.76 54.47
C ARG A 3 -37.28 -37.25 54.23
N VAL A 4 -37.44 -36.07 53.62
CA VAL A 4 -38.68 -35.70 52.94
C VAL A 4 -38.31 -34.95 51.65
N LEU A 5 -38.65 -35.55 50.51
CA LEU A 5 -38.72 -34.93 49.18
C LEU A 5 -39.67 -33.73 49.22
N PRO A 6 -39.45 -32.68 48.41
CA PRO A 6 -40.55 -31.90 47.87
C PRO A 6 -40.75 -32.24 46.39
N VAL A 7 -41.94 -32.75 46.08
CA VAL A 7 -42.50 -32.77 44.72
C VAL A 7 -43.23 -31.44 44.51
N LEU A 8 -42.73 -30.71 43.51
CA LEU A 8 -43.41 -29.85 42.54
C LEU A 8 -44.89 -29.46 42.81
N GLY A 9 -45.10 -28.16 42.92
CA GLY A 9 -46.36 -27.49 42.59
C GLY A 9 -46.05 -26.25 41.76
N LEU A 10 -46.22 -26.36 40.44
CA LEU A 10 -46.08 -25.25 39.47
C LEU A 10 -47.06 -24.12 39.83
N LEU A 11 -46.53 -22.92 40.05
CA LEU A 11 -47.29 -21.68 40.05
C LEU A 11 -46.86 -20.88 38.82
N LEU A 12 -47.68 -20.99 37.77
CA LEU A 12 -47.62 -20.18 36.55
C LEU A 12 -47.91 -18.73 36.91
N ILE A 13 -46.85 -17.95 37.17
CA ILE A 13 -46.94 -16.50 37.19
C ILE A 13 -46.93 -16.05 35.72
N PHE A 14 -48.10 -15.67 35.23
CA PHE A 14 -48.24 -14.83 34.04
C PHE A 14 -47.55 -13.50 34.31
N LEU A 15 -46.26 -13.42 34.04
CA LEU A 15 -45.60 -12.15 33.79
C LEU A 15 -46.15 -11.63 32.47
N GLY A 16 -47.16 -10.77 32.55
CA GLY A 16 -47.54 -9.91 31.45
C GLY A 16 -46.27 -9.25 30.93
N ARG A 17 -45.94 -9.48 29.65
CA ARG A 17 -44.99 -8.63 28.93
C ARG A 17 -45.57 -7.22 29.00
N ALA A 18 -45.06 -6.42 29.92
CA ALA A 18 -44.99 -5.00 29.66
C ALA A 18 -44.20 -4.90 28.35
N ALA A 19 -44.89 -4.59 27.26
CA ALA A 19 -44.23 -4.10 26.07
C ALA A 19 -43.50 -2.84 26.55
N ALA A 20 -42.18 -2.95 26.74
CA ALA A 20 -41.37 -1.77 26.87
C ALA A 20 -41.65 -0.96 25.61
N ASP A 21 -42.13 0.28 25.76
CA ASP A 21 -42.32 1.18 24.63
C ASP A 21 -41.03 1.14 23.81
N GLU A 22 -41.13 0.72 22.55
CA GLU A 22 -39.98 0.72 21.65
C GLU A 22 -39.40 2.14 21.66
N PRO A 23 -38.07 2.31 21.80
CA PRO A 23 -37.45 3.62 21.64
C PRO A 23 -37.96 4.25 20.33
N PRO A 24 -38.18 5.58 20.26
CA PRO A 24 -38.59 6.21 19.01
C PRO A 24 -37.73 5.68 17.85
N TYR A 25 -38.36 5.16 16.79
CA TYR A 25 -37.72 4.25 15.84
C TYR A 25 -36.36 4.74 15.30
N LEU A 26 -36.21 6.06 15.08
CA LEU A 26 -34.96 6.66 14.59
C LEU A 26 -33.90 6.85 15.68
N ASP A 27 -34.30 6.99 16.94
CA ASP A 27 -33.37 7.02 18.08
C ASP A 27 -32.77 5.63 18.33
N PHE A 28 -33.52 4.56 18.08
CA PHE A 28 -32.97 3.21 18.06
C PHE A 28 -31.92 3.03 16.96
N VAL A 29 -32.17 3.53 15.76
CA VAL A 29 -31.18 3.55 14.65
C VAL A 29 -29.91 4.30 15.05
N LYS A 30 -30.05 5.49 15.66
CA LYS A 30 -28.91 6.26 16.18
C LYS A 30 -28.13 5.48 17.23
N GLY A 31 -28.81 4.92 18.23
CA GLY A 31 -28.17 4.13 19.28
C GLY A 31 -27.40 2.92 18.74
N LEU A 32 -27.93 2.23 17.72
CA LEU A 32 -27.21 1.13 17.07
C LEU A 32 -25.92 1.60 16.40
N ARG A 33 -25.92 2.76 15.72
CA ARG A 33 -24.69 3.34 15.15
C ARG A 33 -23.68 3.73 16.22
N ASP A 34 -24.14 4.39 17.29
CA ASP A 34 -23.28 4.85 18.37
C ASP A 34 -22.59 3.68 19.09
N MET A 35 -23.23 2.51 19.11
CA MET A 35 -22.66 1.27 19.62
C MET A 35 -21.78 0.51 18.60
N GLY A 36 -21.62 1.02 17.38
CA GLY A 36 -20.81 0.38 16.34
C GLY A 36 -21.51 -0.74 15.57
N TYR A 37 -22.84 -0.76 15.52
CA TYR A 37 -23.65 -1.75 14.79
C TYR A 37 -24.43 -1.14 13.60
N PRO A 38 -23.76 -0.49 12.63
CA PRO A 38 -24.44 0.16 11.50
C PRO A 38 -25.08 -0.84 10.52
N ASP A 39 -24.60 -2.08 10.47
CA ASP A 39 -25.19 -3.17 9.69
C ASP A 39 -26.60 -3.56 10.21
N LEU A 40 -26.75 -3.69 11.53
CA LEU A 40 -28.03 -3.93 12.18
C LEU A 40 -28.97 -2.74 12.00
N ALA A 41 -28.43 -1.52 12.09
CA ALA A 41 -29.19 -0.30 11.84
C ALA A 41 -29.74 -0.24 10.40
N LEU A 42 -28.94 -0.59 9.39
CA LEU A 42 -29.40 -0.67 8.00
C LEU A 42 -30.50 -1.72 7.80
N GLN A 43 -30.36 -2.91 8.41
CA GLN A 43 -31.39 -3.95 8.36
C GLN A 43 -32.71 -3.46 9.00
N TYR A 44 -32.61 -2.74 10.13
CA TYR A 44 -33.79 -2.19 10.78
C TYR A 44 -34.45 -1.09 9.93
N LEU A 45 -33.67 -0.18 9.34
CA LEU A 45 -34.15 0.84 8.42
C LEU A 45 -34.86 0.25 7.19
N GLN A 46 -34.37 -0.87 6.64
CA GLN A 46 -35.07 -1.57 5.56
C GLN A 46 -36.45 -2.09 5.99
N LYS A 47 -36.57 -2.62 7.22
CA LYS A 47 -37.88 -3.03 7.78
C LYS A 47 -38.82 -1.84 7.94
N LEU A 48 -38.32 -0.70 8.41
CA LEU A 48 -39.12 0.53 8.52
C LEU A 48 -39.54 1.07 7.15
N LYS A 49 -38.68 1.01 6.12
CA LYS A 49 -39.03 1.41 4.76
C LYS A 49 -40.16 0.55 4.17
N ALA A 50 -40.18 -0.74 4.47
CA ALA A 50 -41.24 -1.65 4.01
C ALA A 50 -42.60 -1.36 4.68
N LYS A 51 -42.60 -0.88 5.93
CA LYS A 51 -43.82 -0.49 6.66
C LYS A 51 -43.55 0.75 7.52
N PRO A 52 -43.60 1.97 6.95
CA PRO A 52 -43.25 3.19 7.67
C PRO A 52 -44.15 3.42 8.89
N PRO A 53 -43.57 3.64 10.08
CA PRO A 53 -44.35 4.00 11.26
C PRO A 53 -45.03 5.36 11.12
N GLN A 54 -46.15 5.56 11.82
CA GLN A 54 -46.83 6.84 11.83
C GLN A 54 -45.93 7.94 12.42
N GLY A 55 -45.83 9.08 11.73
CA GLY A 55 -45.00 10.21 12.15
C GLY A 55 -43.56 10.19 11.61
N ILE A 56 -43.15 9.17 10.86
CA ILE A 56 -41.86 9.12 10.17
C ILE A 56 -42.08 9.21 8.67
N THR A 57 -41.43 10.18 8.04
CA THR A 57 -41.53 10.38 6.59
C THR A 57 -40.57 9.45 5.82
N PRO A 58 -40.90 9.08 4.57
CA PRO A 58 -39.95 8.38 3.71
C PRO A 58 -38.62 9.13 3.54
N ALA A 59 -38.65 10.46 3.55
CA ALA A 59 -37.45 11.30 3.48
C ALA A 59 -36.54 11.10 4.70
N GLU A 60 -37.08 11.04 5.91
CA GLU A 60 -36.29 10.77 7.13
C GLU A 60 -35.67 9.37 7.12
N LEU A 61 -36.39 8.35 6.61
CA LEU A 61 -35.84 7.00 6.45
C LEU A 61 -34.70 6.95 5.43
N THR A 62 -34.82 7.72 4.34
CA THR A 62 -33.75 7.85 3.34
C THR A 62 -32.53 8.54 3.92
N LEU A 63 -32.71 9.65 4.65
CA LEU A 63 -31.63 10.35 5.35
C LEU A 63 -30.88 9.41 6.32
N GLU A 64 -31.61 8.71 7.19
CA GLU A 64 -30.97 7.80 8.15
C GLU A 64 -30.28 6.62 7.48
N SER A 65 -30.77 6.14 6.33
CA SER A 65 -30.09 5.11 5.54
C SER A 65 -28.78 5.61 4.97
N GLY A 66 -28.77 6.82 4.41
CA GLY A 66 -27.55 7.47 3.92
C GLY A 66 -26.51 7.63 5.02
N LEU A 67 -26.89 8.25 6.15
CA LEU A 67 -25.99 8.46 7.29
C LEU A 67 -25.47 7.15 7.88
N THR A 68 -26.32 6.12 7.98
CA THR A 68 -25.90 4.79 8.48
C THR A 68 -24.97 4.09 7.49
N GLY A 69 -25.20 4.24 6.19
CA GLY A 69 -24.33 3.69 5.15
C GLY A 69 -22.91 4.27 5.19
N VAL A 70 -22.75 5.56 5.55
CA VAL A 70 -21.42 6.17 5.76
C VAL A 70 -20.66 5.47 6.90
N GLU A 71 -21.32 5.22 8.03
CA GLU A 71 -20.69 4.53 9.16
C GLU A 71 -20.44 3.05 8.88
N ALA A 72 -21.35 2.37 8.16
CA ALA A 72 -21.14 1.00 7.71
C ALA A 72 -19.90 0.89 6.82
N ALA A 73 -19.73 1.82 5.87
CA ALA A 73 -18.55 1.87 5.01
C ALA A 73 -17.26 2.04 5.83
N ARG A 74 -17.28 2.89 6.88
CA ARG A 74 -16.12 3.13 7.74
C ARG A 74 -15.65 1.88 8.48
N LEU A 75 -16.57 1.01 8.87
CA LEU A 75 -16.26 -0.22 9.61
C LEU A 75 -16.04 -1.44 8.71
N GLU A 76 -16.31 -1.34 7.40
CA GLU A 76 -16.19 -2.46 6.46
C GLU A 76 -14.73 -2.66 6.02
N PRO A 77 -14.06 -3.79 6.34
CA PRO A 77 -12.70 -4.07 5.90
C PRO A 77 -12.60 -4.42 4.41
N ASP A 78 -13.63 -4.99 3.80
CA ASP A 78 -13.62 -5.35 2.38
C ASP A 78 -13.78 -4.10 1.51
N LEU A 79 -12.79 -3.84 0.65
CA LEU A 79 -12.75 -2.63 -0.18
C LEU A 79 -13.93 -2.54 -1.16
N SER A 80 -14.39 -3.67 -1.69
CA SER A 80 -15.49 -3.71 -2.66
C SER A 80 -16.83 -3.43 -1.98
N LYS A 81 -17.07 -4.04 -0.81
CA LYS A 81 -18.26 -3.77 0.01
C LYS A 81 -18.25 -2.34 0.55
N ARG A 82 -17.09 -1.85 1.00
CA ARG A 82 -16.92 -0.45 1.44
C ARG A 82 -17.29 0.52 0.33
N ALA A 83 -16.81 0.27 -0.90
CA ALA A 83 -17.16 1.08 -2.06
C ALA A 83 -18.66 1.05 -2.36
N ALA A 84 -19.30 -0.12 -2.25
CA ALA A 84 -20.75 -0.25 -2.42
C ALA A 84 -21.55 0.52 -1.35
N PHE A 85 -21.13 0.46 -0.08
CA PHE A 85 -21.75 1.26 0.99
C PHE A 85 -21.61 2.76 0.73
N TYR A 86 -20.43 3.24 0.31
CA TYR A 86 -20.27 4.65 -0.04
C TYR A 86 -21.13 5.05 -1.24
N ALA A 87 -21.24 4.21 -2.27
CA ALA A 87 -22.09 4.50 -3.43
C ALA A 87 -23.57 4.62 -3.02
N GLN A 88 -24.08 3.67 -2.24
CA GLN A 88 -25.47 3.70 -1.77
C GLN A 88 -25.73 4.88 -0.83
N ALA A 89 -24.83 5.12 0.12
CA ALA A 89 -24.95 6.24 1.06
C ALA A 89 -24.99 7.58 0.33
N ARG A 90 -24.16 7.73 -0.71
CA ARG A 90 -24.17 8.91 -1.59
C ARG A 90 -25.53 9.08 -2.26
N THR A 91 -26.06 8.04 -2.90
CA THR A 91 -27.38 8.08 -3.56
C THR A 91 -28.47 8.49 -2.58
N ASP A 92 -28.54 7.87 -1.41
CA ASP A 92 -29.56 8.17 -0.40
C ASP A 92 -29.48 9.64 0.07
N LEU A 93 -28.27 10.17 0.30
CA LEU A 93 -28.07 11.56 0.71
C LEU A 93 -28.39 12.57 -0.41
N GLU A 94 -28.00 12.28 -1.66
CA GLU A 94 -28.32 13.10 -2.82
C GLU A 94 -29.84 13.13 -3.08
N ASP A 95 -30.51 11.98 -2.98
CA ASP A 95 -31.96 11.87 -3.14
C ASP A 95 -32.72 12.64 -2.06
N PHE A 96 -32.28 12.51 -0.80
CA PHE A 96 -32.83 13.29 0.30
C PHE A 96 -32.72 14.79 0.03
N LEU A 97 -31.53 15.29 -0.31
CA LEU A 97 -31.29 16.71 -0.53
C LEU A 97 -32.05 17.28 -1.74
N LYS A 98 -32.18 16.50 -2.82
CA LYS A 98 -32.92 16.90 -4.02
C LYS A 98 -34.39 17.20 -3.74
N GLY A 99 -35.02 16.42 -2.85
CA GLY A 99 -36.43 16.61 -2.46
C GLY A 99 -36.65 17.51 -1.25
N ASN A 100 -35.61 17.75 -0.44
CA ASN A 100 -35.78 18.26 0.94
C ASN A 100 -34.75 19.35 1.30
N ALA A 101 -34.40 20.24 0.37
CA ALA A 101 -33.37 21.28 0.57
C ALA A 101 -33.61 22.22 1.77
N SER A 102 -34.88 22.47 2.13
CA SER A 102 -35.27 23.32 3.29
C SER A 102 -35.56 22.52 4.57
N HIS A 103 -35.29 21.21 4.57
CA HIS A 103 -35.56 20.36 5.73
C HIS A 103 -34.64 20.74 6.90
N PRO A 104 -35.11 20.68 8.16
CA PRO A 104 -34.28 21.03 9.34
C PRO A 104 -32.95 20.27 9.43
N ARG A 105 -32.91 19.05 8.87
CA ARG A 105 -31.72 18.19 8.80
C ARG A 105 -30.95 18.22 7.47
N ALA A 106 -31.27 19.16 6.57
CA ALA A 106 -30.56 19.30 5.30
C ALA A 106 -29.05 19.59 5.51
N ALA A 107 -28.71 20.38 6.53
CA ALA A 107 -27.30 20.66 6.87
C ALA A 107 -26.53 19.39 7.29
N GLU A 108 -27.16 18.47 8.04
CA GLU A 108 -26.56 17.19 8.42
C GLU A 108 -26.30 16.31 7.19
N ALA A 109 -27.28 16.22 6.29
CA ALA A 109 -27.14 15.49 5.03
C ALA A 109 -26.06 16.09 4.12
N ASN A 110 -26.03 17.41 3.98
CA ASN A 110 -25.00 18.12 3.22
C ASN A 110 -23.60 17.85 3.76
N LEU A 111 -23.41 17.88 5.09
CA LEU A 111 -22.11 17.61 5.71
C LEU A 111 -21.67 16.17 5.49
N ALA A 112 -22.56 15.19 5.67
CA ALA A 112 -22.26 13.79 5.42
C ALA A 112 -21.90 13.54 3.95
N LEU A 113 -22.68 14.10 3.02
CA LEU A 113 -22.42 13.98 1.59
C LEU A 113 -21.09 14.64 1.21
N ALA A 114 -20.80 15.83 1.73
CA ALA A 114 -19.57 16.55 1.43
C ALA A 114 -18.33 15.76 1.84
N ARG A 115 -18.33 15.20 3.05
CA ARG A 115 -17.22 14.37 3.55
C ARG A 115 -17.03 13.11 2.72
N LEU A 116 -18.14 12.46 2.33
CA LEU A 116 -18.10 11.28 1.48
C LEU A 116 -17.49 11.59 0.11
N VAL A 117 -17.96 12.63 -0.58
CA VAL A 117 -17.45 12.97 -1.92
C VAL A 117 -16.02 13.52 -1.87
N ALA A 118 -15.65 14.24 -0.80
CA ALA A 118 -14.25 14.64 -0.57
C ALA A 118 -13.33 13.42 -0.39
N LEU A 119 -13.77 12.39 0.35
CA LEU A 119 -13.02 11.14 0.52
C LEU A 119 -12.87 10.38 -0.81
N GLN A 120 -13.92 10.33 -1.63
CA GLN A 120 -13.84 9.78 -2.98
C GLN A 120 -12.83 10.57 -3.84
N GLY A 121 -12.85 11.90 -3.77
CA GLY A 121 -11.88 12.76 -4.44
C GLY A 121 -10.44 12.48 -4.00
N GLN A 122 -10.21 12.32 -2.70
CA GLN A 122 -8.88 11.94 -2.15
C GLN A 122 -8.43 10.57 -2.64
N THR A 123 -9.35 9.60 -2.74
CA THR A 123 -9.03 8.27 -3.26
C THR A 123 -8.54 8.33 -4.71
N GLU A 124 -9.21 9.09 -5.57
CA GLU A 124 -8.78 9.30 -6.95
C GLU A 124 -7.46 10.09 -7.02
N LEU A 125 -7.24 11.06 -6.13
CA LEU A 125 -5.98 11.79 -6.05
C LEU A 125 -4.81 10.88 -5.61
N SER A 126 -5.00 9.99 -4.63
CA SER A 126 -4.00 9.00 -4.23
C SER A 126 -3.69 8.02 -5.35
N LYS A 127 -4.69 7.60 -6.14
CA LYS A 127 -4.45 6.81 -7.37
C LYS A 127 -3.60 7.59 -8.37
N ALA A 128 -3.85 8.88 -8.55
CA ALA A 128 -3.02 9.73 -9.39
C ALA A 128 -1.57 9.75 -8.90
N ASP A 129 -1.35 9.95 -7.60
CA ASP A 129 0.00 10.04 -7.02
C ASP A 129 0.79 8.72 -7.16
N ARG A 130 0.12 7.56 -7.22
CA ARG A 130 0.73 6.24 -7.43
C ARG A 130 0.95 5.87 -8.91
N ASP A 131 0.23 6.49 -9.82
CA ASP A 131 0.36 6.23 -11.26
C ASP A 131 1.75 6.65 -11.77
N GLN A 132 2.33 5.88 -12.70
CA GLN A 132 3.67 6.14 -13.24
C GLN A 132 3.63 6.95 -14.54
N THR A 133 2.47 7.06 -15.18
CA THR A 133 2.29 7.74 -16.46
C THR A 133 1.70 9.13 -16.29
N ALA A 134 2.05 10.07 -17.16
CA ALA A 134 1.49 11.42 -17.10
C ALA A 134 -0.01 11.41 -17.45
N GLU A 135 -0.40 10.55 -18.40
CA GLU A 135 -1.78 10.34 -18.84
C GLU A 135 -2.64 9.75 -17.71
N GLY A 136 -2.16 8.70 -17.04
CA GLY A 136 -2.85 8.07 -15.91
C GLY A 136 -3.02 9.03 -14.73
N LYS A 137 -1.96 9.79 -14.39
CA LYS A 137 -2.02 10.88 -13.40
C LYS A 137 -3.13 11.87 -13.71
N GLU A 138 -3.15 12.38 -14.94
CA GLU A 138 -4.13 13.38 -15.36
C GLU A 138 -5.56 12.80 -15.36
N ALA A 139 -5.74 11.56 -15.82
CA ALA A 139 -7.05 10.91 -15.85
C ALA A 139 -7.66 10.77 -14.45
N GLN A 140 -6.88 10.36 -13.45
CA GLN A 140 -7.40 10.26 -12.08
C GLN A 140 -7.63 11.63 -11.43
N ARG A 141 -6.76 12.62 -11.71
CA ARG A 141 -6.99 14.02 -11.27
C ARG A 141 -8.28 14.60 -11.83
N GLN A 142 -8.59 14.33 -13.10
CA GLN A 142 -9.84 14.77 -13.73
C GLN A 142 -11.08 14.14 -13.09
N LYS A 143 -11.00 12.89 -12.61
CA LYS A 143 -12.08 12.27 -11.82
C LYS A 143 -12.20 12.85 -10.42
N ALA A 144 -11.08 13.19 -9.78
CA ALA A 144 -11.05 13.78 -8.45
C ALA A 144 -11.67 15.18 -8.40
N ARG A 145 -11.42 16.00 -9.43
CA ARG A 145 -11.81 17.41 -9.46
C ARG A 145 -13.31 17.69 -9.23
N PRO A 146 -14.26 17.11 -9.99
CA PRO A 146 -15.68 17.37 -9.77
C PRO A 146 -16.18 16.91 -8.39
N LEU A 147 -15.50 15.93 -7.78
CA LEU A 147 -15.83 15.47 -6.41
C LEU A 147 -15.46 16.53 -5.38
N PHE A 148 -14.29 17.16 -5.53
CA PHE A 148 -13.89 18.27 -4.67
C PHE A 148 -14.73 19.52 -4.90
N GLU A 149 -15.05 19.86 -6.16
CA GLU A 149 -15.95 20.99 -6.48
C GLU A 149 -17.34 20.78 -5.83
N GLN A 150 -17.86 19.55 -5.85
CA GLN A 150 -19.12 19.20 -5.19
C GLN A 150 -19.01 19.33 -3.66
N ALA A 151 -17.93 18.80 -3.06
CA ALA A 151 -17.68 18.91 -1.62
C ALA A 151 -17.59 20.37 -1.17
N ASP A 152 -16.89 21.24 -1.92
CA ASP A 152 -16.74 22.66 -1.59
C ASP A 152 -18.10 23.35 -1.53
N LYS A 153 -18.95 23.15 -2.55
CA LYS A 153 -20.30 23.70 -2.57
C LYS A 153 -21.12 23.28 -1.36
N LEU A 154 -21.07 21.99 -1.00
CA LEU A 154 -21.81 21.45 0.14
C LEU A 154 -21.28 22.00 1.47
N LEU A 155 -19.95 22.06 1.65
CA LEU A 155 -19.32 22.60 2.86
C LEU A 155 -19.59 24.09 3.03
N GLY A 156 -19.58 24.86 1.94
CA GLY A 156 -19.98 26.27 1.95
C GLY A 156 -21.43 26.47 2.39
N GLN A 157 -22.35 25.61 1.95
CA GLN A 157 -23.74 25.62 2.42
C GLN A 157 -23.85 25.29 3.91
N VAL A 158 -23.14 24.24 4.38
CA VAL A 158 -23.12 23.87 5.80
C VAL A 158 -22.58 25.02 6.65
N ALA A 159 -21.45 25.64 6.26
CA ALA A 159 -20.86 26.76 6.97
C ALA A 159 -21.77 28.01 6.98
N GLY A 160 -22.50 28.25 5.89
CA GLY A 160 -23.45 29.37 5.77
C GLY A 160 -24.70 29.21 6.64
N GLN A 161 -25.14 27.96 6.87
CA GLN A 161 -26.37 27.64 7.61
C GLN A 161 -26.12 27.24 9.07
N ALA A 162 -24.88 26.97 9.47
CA ALA A 162 -24.54 26.57 10.82
C ALA A 162 -24.81 27.69 11.85
N ALA A 163 -25.76 27.45 12.76
CA ALA A 163 -26.06 28.35 13.87
C ALA A 163 -25.02 28.24 15.00
N ASP A 164 -24.49 27.04 15.25
CA ASP A 164 -23.41 26.83 16.22
C ASP A 164 -22.07 27.33 15.65
N PRO A 165 -21.39 28.29 16.32
CA PRO A 165 -20.08 28.77 15.89
C PRO A 165 -19.05 27.66 15.71
N LYS A 166 -19.08 26.61 16.56
CA LYS A 166 -18.11 25.52 16.46
C LYS A 166 -18.34 24.67 15.22
N ALA A 167 -19.59 24.29 14.95
CA ALA A 167 -19.96 23.61 13.70
C ALA A 167 -19.60 24.43 12.46
N LYS A 168 -19.82 25.75 12.50
CA LYS A 168 -19.43 26.66 11.41
C LYS A 168 -17.92 26.65 11.17
N LEU A 169 -17.12 26.81 12.23
CA LEU A 169 -15.65 26.76 12.13
C LEU A 169 -15.15 25.43 11.57
N GLN A 170 -15.73 24.31 12.04
CA GLN A 170 -15.37 22.98 11.55
C GLN A 170 -15.66 22.83 10.05
N ALA A 171 -16.84 23.27 9.59
CA ALA A 171 -17.21 23.23 8.18
C ALA A 171 -16.28 24.11 7.32
N GLN A 172 -15.89 25.29 7.81
CA GLN A 172 -14.93 26.17 7.12
C GLN A 172 -13.53 25.55 7.04
N MET A 173 -13.07 24.89 8.10
CA MET A 173 -11.79 24.17 8.12
C MET A 173 -11.76 23.03 7.10
N GLU A 174 -12.84 22.25 7.04
CA GLU A 174 -13.03 21.18 6.05
C GLU A 174 -13.12 21.74 4.63
N GLN A 175 -13.83 22.87 4.43
CA GLN A 175 -13.92 23.54 3.13
C GLN A 175 -12.55 23.98 2.62
N ALA A 176 -11.76 24.66 3.45
CA ALA A 176 -10.44 25.12 3.08
C ALA A 176 -9.48 23.96 2.77
N SER A 177 -9.57 22.87 3.54
CA SER A 177 -8.81 21.64 3.29
C SER A 177 -9.23 20.95 1.99
N ASN A 178 -10.53 20.98 1.68
CA ASN A 178 -11.07 20.47 0.42
C ASN A 178 -10.56 21.26 -0.79
N LEU A 179 -10.63 22.60 -0.74
CA LEU A 179 -10.08 23.48 -1.77
C LEU A 179 -8.57 23.25 -1.96
N PHE A 180 -7.82 23.03 -0.89
CA PHE A 180 -6.40 22.68 -0.98
C PHE A 180 -6.18 21.37 -1.78
N ASN A 181 -7.03 20.35 -1.56
CA ASN A 181 -6.95 19.10 -2.31
C ASN A 181 -7.45 19.25 -3.75
N GLU A 182 -8.47 20.06 -3.99
CA GLU A 182 -8.94 20.42 -5.33
C GLU A 182 -7.82 21.05 -6.17
N ALA A 183 -7.07 21.97 -5.58
CA ALA A 183 -5.93 22.62 -6.22
C ALA A 183 -4.86 21.61 -6.68
N ARG A 184 -4.68 20.49 -5.96
CA ARG A 184 -3.75 19.41 -6.35
C ARG A 184 -4.20 18.63 -7.59
N THR A 185 -5.45 18.77 -8.03
CA THR A 185 -5.96 18.12 -9.25
C THR A 185 -5.56 18.86 -10.54
N TYR A 186 -5.00 20.06 -10.45
CA TYR A 186 -4.63 20.86 -11.63
C TYR A 186 -3.19 20.59 -12.05
N ASN A 187 -2.97 20.46 -13.36
CA ASN A 187 -1.64 20.18 -13.90
C ASN A 187 -0.83 21.47 -14.04
N THR A 188 0.19 21.62 -13.19
CA THR A 188 1.06 22.81 -13.17
C THR A 188 1.90 23.02 -14.43
N GLN A 189 1.97 22.04 -15.33
CA GLN A 189 2.66 22.19 -16.63
C GLN A 189 1.84 22.99 -17.65
N LYS A 190 0.54 23.21 -17.40
CA LYS A 190 -0.34 24.01 -18.26
C LYS A 190 -0.60 25.37 -17.61
N ASN A 191 -0.26 26.47 -18.29
CA ASN A 191 -0.42 27.83 -17.73
C ASN A 191 -1.82 28.13 -17.21
N ALA A 192 -2.87 27.72 -17.94
CA ALA A 192 -4.26 27.94 -17.51
C ALA A 192 -4.60 27.18 -16.20
N ASP A 193 -4.11 25.96 -16.05
CA ASP A 193 -4.31 25.16 -14.83
C ASP A 193 -3.47 25.70 -13.67
N LEU A 194 -2.27 26.21 -13.94
CA LEU A 194 -1.43 26.86 -12.95
C LEU A 194 -2.13 28.08 -12.33
N LEU A 195 -2.76 28.93 -13.15
CA LEU A 195 -3.52 30.08 -12.67
C LEU A 195 -4.74 29.65 -11.84
N LYS A 196 -5.53 28.69 -12.33
CA LYS A 196 -6.68 28.13 -11.57
C LYS A 196 -6.25 27.56 -10.23
N ARG A 197 -5.17 26.79 -10.20
CA ARG A 197 -4.59 26.24 -8.98
C ARG A 197 -4.22 27.35 -7.99
N ALA A 198 -3.57 28.41 -8.45
CA ALA A 198 -3.21 29.54 -7.60
C ALA A 198 -4.45 30.26 -7.04
N ASP A 199 -5.49 30.45 -7.85
CA ASP A 199 -6.75 31.06 -7.41
C ASP A 199 -7.46 30.22 -6.34
N ILE A 200 -7.54 28.90 -6.52
CA ILE A 200 -8.14 27.99 -5.52
C ILE A 200 -7.32 27.98 -4.23
N LEU A 201 -5.99 27.93 -4.32
CA LEU A 201 -5.12 28.01 -3.14
C LEU A 201 -5.25 29.34 -2.41
N LYS A 202 -5.49 30.44 -3.14
CA LYS A 202 -5.77 31.76 -2.56
C LYS A 202 -7.10 31.76 -1.80
N GLN A 203 -8.13 31.09 -2.32
CA GLN A 203 -9.42 30.92 -1.63
C GLN A 203 -9.26 30.11 -0.34
N ALA A 204 -8.62 28.93 -0.43
CA ALA A 204 -8.32 28.09 0.73
C ALA A 204 -7.55 28.88 1.81
N ARG A 205 -6.49 29.58 1.39
CA ARG A 205 -5.68 30.41 2.28
C ARG A 205 -6.52 31.50 2.97
N GLY A 206 -7.39 32.19 2.25
CA GLY A 206 -8.23 33.24 2.82
C GLY A 206 -9.16 32.74 3.94
N ILE A 207 -9.71 31.53 3.77
CA ILE A 207 -10.53 30.89 4.83
C ILE A 207 -9.64 30.55 6.04
N PHE A 208 -8.49 29.90 5.82
CA PHE A 208 -7.56 29.58 6.90
C PHE A 208 -7.03 30.82 7.64
N GLU A 209 -6.68 31.89 6.93
CA GLU A 209 -6.25 33.17 7.51
C GLU A 209 -7.34 33.76 8.41
N THR A 210 -8.61 33.68 7.97
CA THR A 210 -9.76 34.17 8.75
C THR A 210 -9.94 33.36 10.03
N ILE A 211 -9.85 32.02 9.96
CA ILE A 211 -9.93 31.16 11.15
C ILE A 211 -8.76 31.45 12.10
N ALA A 212 -7.54 31.48 11.55
CA ALA A 212 -6.33 31.72 12.33
C ALA A 212 -6.39 33.05 13.07
N ALA A 213 -6.74 34.15 12.39
CA ALA A 213 -6.77 35.49 12.97
C ALA A 213 -7.74 35.63 14.15
N ASN A 214 -8.86 34.91 14.12
CA ASN A 214 -9.93 35.04 15.11
C ASN A 214 -9.86 34.00 16.24
N ASN A 215 -9.05 32.94 16.10
CA ASN A 215 -9.10 31.78 17.00
C ASN A 215 -7.73 31.34 17.57
N LEU A 216 -6.73 32.22 17.69
CA LEU A 216 -5.41 31.87 18.28
C LEU A 216 -5.45 31.50 19.78
N LYS A 217 -6.59 31.69 20.46
CA LYS A 217 -6.80 31.20 21.83
C LYS A 217 -7.17 29.71 21.86
N ASP A 218 -7.51 29.14 20.71
CA ASP A 218 -7.97 27.77 20.55
C ASP A 218 -7.01 26.99 19.62
N PRO A 219 -6.93 25.65 19.73
CA PRO A 219 -6.08 24.84 18.86
C PRO A 219 -6.37 24.99 17.37
N ILE A 220 -7.62 25.22 16.99
CA ILE A 220 -8.05 25.35 15.59
C ILE A 220 -7.43 26.56 14.89
N GLY A 221 -7.18 27.67 15.61
CA GLY A 221 -6.54 28.85 15.01
C GLY A 221 -5.08 28.58 14.65
N TRP A 222 -4.38 27.80 15.48
CA TRP A 222 -2.99 27.39 15.21
C TRP A 222 -2.90 26.32 14.13
N GLU A 223 -3.88 25.42 14.07
CA GLU A 223 -4.02 24.45 12.99
C GLU A 223 -4.22 25.15 11.64
N ALA A 224 -5.18 26.09 11.58
CA ALA A 224 -5.42 26.90 10.38
C ALA A 224 -4.18 27.70 9.98
N LEU A 225 -3.43 28.26 10.94
CA LEU A 225 -2.19 28.98 10.67
C LEU A 225 -1.11 28.07 10.03
N ALA A 226 -1.02 26.80 10.43
CA ALA A 226 -0.12 25.84 9.78
C ALA A 226 -0.52 25.60 8.32
N TRP A 227 -1.82 25.50 8.04
CA TRP A 227 -2.34 25.39 6.68
C TRP A 227 -2.13 26.65 5.83
N VAL A 228 -2.16 27.86 6.42
CA VAL A 228 -1.75 29.10 5.72
C VAL A 228 -0.33 28.98 5.20
N GLY A 229 0.61 28.52 6.05
CA GLY A 229 1.98 28.27 5.64
C GLY A 229 2.06 27.24 4.51
N ARG A 230 1.24 26.18 4.58
CA ARG A 230 1.16 25.16 3.54
C ARG A 230 0.65 25.71 2.20
N CYS A 231 -0.35 26.59 2.22
CA CYS A 231 -0.83 27.26 1.02
C CYS A 231 0.26 28.13 0.37
N TYR A 232 1.04 28.89 1.15
CA TYR A 232 2.17 29.66 0.63
C TYR A 232 3.21 28.76 -0.04
N GLN A 233 3.53 27.63 0.57
CA GLN A 233 4.45 26.66 0.00
C GLN A 233 3.99 26.11 -1.35
N GLU A 234 2.70 25.87 -1.54
CA GLU A 234 2.17 25.34 -2.79
C GLU A 234 2.17 26.36 -3.94
N VAL A 235 2.24 27.66 -3.66
CA VAL A 235 2.34 28.73 -4.68
C VAL A 235 3.77 29.31 -4.78
N ASP A 236 4.78 28.51 -4.43
CA ASP A 236 6.20 28.86 -4.50
C ASP A 236 6.62 30.08 -3.65
N GLU A 237 5.81 30.48 -2.67
CA GLU A 237 6.13 31.55 -1.71
C GLU A 237 6.78 30.98 -0.44
N GLY A 238 7.87 30.22 -0.61
CA GLY A 238 8.56 29.48 0.46
C GLY A 238 9.02 30.34 1.65
N ASP A 239 9.46 31.57 1.39
CA ASP A 239 9.89 32.50 2.45
C ASP A 239 8.74 32.88 3.38
N LYS A 240 7.53 33.12 2.81
CA LYS A 240 6.33 33.41 3.60
C LYS A 240 5.89 32.18 4.38
N ALA A 241 5.96 30.99 3.78
CA ALA A 241 5.69 29.74 4.48
C ALA A 241 6.59 29.57 5.71
N LEU A 242 7.90 29.82 5.57
CA LEU A 242 8.85 29.78 6.69
C LEU A 242 8.54 30.81 7.77
N GLN A 243 8.18 32.04 7.40
CA GLN A 243 7.77 33.06 8.37
C GLN A 243 6.57 32.59 9.20
N VAL A 244 5.57 31.99 8.56
CA VAL A 244 4.39 31.42 9.24
C VAL A 244 4.79 30.28 10.18
N TYR A 245 5.58 29.31 9.72
CA TYR A 245 6.01 28.19 10.57
C TYR A 245 6.85 28.66 11.76
N ASN A 246 7.77 29.60 11.55
CA ASN A 246 8.59 30.18 12.62
C ASN A 246 7.74 30.89 13.67
N ARG A 247 6.68 31.61 13.26
CA ARG A 247 5.72 32.20 14.18
C ARG A 247 5.02 31.14 15.04
N ILE A 248 4.63 30.02 14.46
CA ILE A 248 4.01 28.90 15.19
C ILE A 248 4.99 28.31 16.22
N PHE A 249 6.27 28.16 15.87
CA PHE A 249 7.27 27.60 16.78
C PHE A 249 7.67 28.53 17.94
N GLN A 250 7.38 29.83 17.83
CA GLN A 250 7.59 30.78 18.93
C GLN A 250 6.54 30.63 20.04
N GLU A 251 5.33 30.19 19.72
CA GLU A 251 4.28 29.94 20.72
C GLU A 251 4.51 28.59 21.41
N ARG A 252 4.79 28.62 22.72
CA ARG A 252 5.14 27.43 23.52
C ARG A 252 3.95 26.88 24.31
N GLY A 253 2.81 27.57 24.33
CA GLY A 253 1.60 27.10 25.00
C GLY A 253 1.06 25.78 24.44
N PRO A 254 0.24 25.05 25.21
CA PRO A 254 -0.40 23.81 24.75
C PRO A 254 -1.44 24.07 23.63
N VAL A 255 -1.99 25.28 23.56
CA VAL A 255 -2.97 25.67 22.53
C VAL A 255 -2.39 25.63 21.12
N SER A 256 -1.08 25.83 20.94
CA SER A 256 -0.45 25.79 19.61
C SER A 256 0.03 24.40 19.20
N ASP A 257 -0.16 23.37 20.03
CA ASP A 257 0.47 22.08 19.83
C ASP A 257 0.08 21.40 18.51
N THR A 258 -1.21 21.40 18.18
CA THR A 258 -1.70 20.91 16.88
C THR A 258 -1.06 21.65 15.71
N GLY A 259 -0.99 22.99 15.81
CA GLY A 259 -0.35 23.82 14.80
C GLY A 259 1.15 23.55 14.67
N ARG A 260 1.87 23.40 15.79
CA ARG A 260 3.30 23.06 15.80
C ARG A 260 3.56 21.70 15.17
N ARG A 261 2.76 20.68 15.51
CA ARG A 261 2.85 19.34 14.95
C ARG A 261 2.75 19.38 13.42
N LEU A 262 1.74 20.06 12.88
CA LEU A 262 1.55 20.20 11.43
C LEU A 262 2.63 21.08 10.78
N ALA A 263 2.98 22.20 11.39
CA ALA A 263 3.99 23.12 10.87
C ALA A 263 5.39 22.46 10.78
N GLN A 264 5.74 21.59 11.73
CA GLN A 264 6.98 20.80 11.64
C GLN A 264 6.96 19.89 10.42
N TYR A 265 5.87 19.13 10.23
CA TYR A 265 5.72 18.27 9.06
C TYR A 265 5.77 19.06 7.74
N TYR A 266 5.02 20.16 7.63
CA TYR A 266 4.99 20.96 6.41
C TYR A 266 6.32 21.65 6.13
N ARG A 267 7.04 22.10 7.16
CA ARG A 267 8.42 22.60 7.01
C ARG A 267 9.34 21.51 6.46
N MET A 268 9.23 20.26 6.92
CA MET A 268 10.02 19.15 6.34
C MET A 268 9.75 18.99 4.84
N ILE A 269 8.48 19.03 4.40
CA ILE A 269 8.14 18.97 2.98
C ILE A 269 8.74 20.17 2.22
N LEU A 270 8.74 21.36 2.81
CA LEU A 270 9.34 22.55 2.19
C LEU A 270 10.84 22.37 2.00
N LEU A 271 11.54 21.89 3.02
CA LEU A 271 12.99 21.67 2.96
C LEU A 271 13.36 20.57 1.96
N ASP A 272 12.55 19.51 1.83
CA ASP A 272 12.80 18.44 0.85
C ASP A 272 12.63 18.96 -0.59
N ARG A 273 11.61 19.80 -0.84
CA ARG A 273 11.37 20.42 -2.15
C ARG A 273 12.35 21.55 -2.49
N ASN A 274 12.71 22.35 -1.49
CA ASN A 274 13.62 23.48 -1.63
C ASN A 274 14.68 23.47 -0.52
N PRO A 275 15.76 22.70 -0.69
CA PRO A 275 16.86 22.62 0.28
C PRO A 275 17.53 23.96 0.56
N LYS A 276 17.44 24.93 -0.36
CA LYS A 276 18.02 26.28 -0.22
C LYS A 276 17.18 27.22 0.62
N ALA A 277 16.00 26.79 1.09
CA ALA A 277 15.13 27.61 1.93
C ALA A 277 15.73 27.91 3.31
N ILE A 278 16.78 27.19 3.73
CA ILE A 278 17.54 27.48 4.94
C ILE A 278 19.04 27.59 4.64
N GLN A 279 19.76 28.27 5.52
CA GLN A 279 21.21 28.18 5.57
C GLN A 279 21.60 26.90 6.32
N GLY A 280 22.39 26.03 5.68
CA GLY A 280 22.89 24.79 6.28
C GLY A 280 22.43 23.54 5.53
N ASP A 281 22.58 22.39 6.19
CA ASP A 281 22.21 21.09 5.63
C ASP A 281 20.73 20.79 5.86
N ALA A 282 19.93 20.95 4.80
CA ALA A 282 18.49 20.69 4.83
C ALA A 282 18.15 19.23 5.13
N LEU A 283 18.96 18.26 4.65
CA LEU A 283 18.68 16.84 4.91
C LEU A 283 18.93 16.51 6.38
N ALA A 284 20.02 17.03 6.95
CA ALA A 284 20.29 16.88 8.38
C ALA A 284 19.17 17.50 9.24
N GLU A 285 18.67 18.68 8.84
CA GLU A 285 17.57 19.35 9.52
C GLU A 285 16.24 18.58 9.39
N ILE A 286 15.93 17.99 8.24
CA ILE A 286 14.74 17.13 8.06
C ILE A 286 14.84 15.90 8.96
N ALA A 287 15.98 15.19 8.93
CA ALA A 287 16.18 14.00 9.75
C ALA A 287 16.02 14.31 11.25
N LYS A 288 16.69 15.37 11.73
CA LYS A 288 16.58 15.82 13.12
C LYS A 288 15.16 16.24 13.50
N SER A 289 14.49 17.00 12.63
CA SER A 289 13.12 17.48 12.87
C SER A 289 12.16 16.31 12.99
N GLY A 290 12.25 15.35 12.06
CA GLY A 290 11.38 14.17 12.05
C GLY A 290 11.60 13.25 13.25
N GLU A 291 12.84 13.06 13.70
CA GLU A 291 13.13 12.33 14.93
C GLU A 291 12.53 13.02 16.17
N SER A 292 12.69 14.35 16.27
CA SER A 292 12.10 15.11 17.38
C SER A 292 10.57 15.07 17.36
N TRP A 293 9.97 15.14 16.17
CA TRP A 293 8.54 15.08 15.97
C TRP A 293 7.99 13.73 16.43
N ARG A 294 8.63 12.64 16.01
CA ARG A 294 8.23 11.28 16.37
C ARG A 294 8.34 11.04 17.88
N ALA A 295 9.34 11.61 18.53
CA ALA A 295 9.49 11.54 19.98
C ALA A 295 8.42 12.37 20.73
N ALA A 296 8.07 13.55 20.21
CA ALA A 296 7.08 14.43 20.81
C ALA A 296 5.63 13.97 20.60
N TYR A 297 5.34 13.28 19.48
CA TYR A 297 3.99 12.95 19.03
C TYR A 297 3.77 11.45 18.80
N PRO A 298 4.08 10.55 19.78
CA PRO A 298 3.98 9.10 19.57
C PRO A 298 2.56 8.61 19.24
N ARG A 299 1.53 9.31 19.73
CA ARG A 299 0.11 8.99 19.44
C ARG A 299 -0.30 9.27 18.00
N TYR A 300 0.52 10.02 17.25
CA TYR A 300 0.26 10.42 15.87
C TYR A 300 1.12 9.65 14.87
N LEU A 301 1.88 8.63 15.28
CA LEU A 301 2.72 7.85 14.35
C LEU A 301 1.93 7.13 13.27
N HIS A 302 0.67 6.78 13.55
CA HIS A 302 -0.23 6.07 12.63
C HIS A 302 -1.29 6.98 12.01
N THR A 303 -1.04 8.29 11.96
CA THR A 303 -1.87 9.25 11.22
C THR A 303 -1.18 9.63 9.89
N PRO A 304 -1.90 10.20 8.91
CA PRO A 304 -1.31 10.57 7.62
C PRO A 304 -0.04 11.43 7.73
N ASP A 305 -0.01 12.37 8.68
CA ASP A 305 1.17 13.20 8.94
C ASP A 305 2.30 12.42 9.64
N GLY A 306 2.00 11.46 10.53
CA GLY A 306 3.02 10.58 11.11
C GLY A 306 3.69 9.67 10.09
N TYR A 307 2.91 9.12 9.16
CA TYR A 307 3.44 8.36 8.02
C TYR A 307 4.32 9.25 7.14
N GLY A 308 3.86 10.46 6.80
CA GLY A 308 4.62 11.42 6.02
C GLY A 308 5.93 11.87 6.69
N VAL A 309 5.91 12.18 7.99
CA VAL A 309 7.10 12.50 8.78
C VAL A 309 8.07 11.33 8.79
N THR A 310 7.59 10.11 9.01
CA THR A 310 8.43 8.90 9.00
C THR A 310 9.10 8.69 7.65
N PHE A 311 8.33 8.82 6.57
CA PHE A 311 8.85 8.69 5.21
C PHE A 311 9.91 9.75 4.88
N LEU A 312 9.64 11.03 5.16
CA LEU A 312 10.59 12.11 4.91
C LEU A 312 11.86 11.98 5.76
N THR A 313 11.74 11.48 6.99
CA THR A 313 12.91 11.19 7.84
C THR A 313 13.76 10.09 7.22
N ALA A 314 13.14 8.99 6.76
CA ALA A 314 13.83 7.90 6.09
C ALA A 314 14.51 8.35 4.79
N GLU A 315 13.81 9.12 3.96
CA GLU A 315 14.35 9.70 2.72
C GLU A 315 15.54 10.63 3.01
N ALA A 316 15.46 11.48 4.03
CA ALA A 316 16.56 12.37 4.38
C ALA A 316 17.80 11.62 4.86
N LEU A 317 17.64 10.54 5.61
CA LEU A 317 18.73 9.66 6.04
C LEU A 317 19.34 8.91 4.84
N LEU A 318 18.51 8.36 3.95
CA LEU A 318 18.95 7.72 2.71
C LEU A 318 19.76 8.68 1.84
N LYS A 319 19.22 9.88 1.56
CA LYS A 319 19.88 10.90 0.73
C LYS A 319 21.21 11.35 1.34
N GLN A 320 21.30 11.52 2.67
CA GLN A 320 22.58 11.81 3.33
C GLN A 320 23.60 10.68 3.15
N GLY A 321 23.17 9.41 3.30
CA GLY A 321 24.05 8.27 3.11
C GLY A 321 24.58 8.18 1.67
N VAL A 322 23.69 8.37 0.68
CA VAL A 322 24.06 8.40 -0.74
C VAL A 322 25.01 9.54 -1.06
N GLN A 323 24.74 10.77 -0.59
CA GLN A 323 25.65 11.91 -0.81
C GLN A 323 27.04 11.67 -0.22
N LEU A 324 27.11 11.09 0.98
CA LEU A 324 28.38 10.74 1.61
C LEU A 324 29.11 9.65 0.82
N GLN A 325 28.39 8.65 0.30
CA GLN A 325 28.96 7.61 -0.56
C GLN A 325 29.50 8.17 -1.87
N GLU A 326 28.73 9.04 -2.54
CA GLU A 326 29.13 9.68 -3.81
C GLU A 326 30.34 10.60 -3.64
N ALA A 327 30.48 11.24 -2.47
CA ALA A 327 31.63 12.06 -2.14
C ALA A 327 32.91 11.25 -1.86
N MET A 328 32.83 9.92 -1.74
CA MET A 328 34.01 9.07 -1.54
C MET A 328 34.87 9.00 -2.81
N LYS A 329 36.19 8.86 -2.63
CA LYS A 329 37.11 8.61 -3.76
C LYS A 329 36.80 7.30 -4.50
N THR A 330 36.25 6.32 -3.78
CA THR A 330 35.82 5.02 -4.31
C THR A 330 34.37 4.76 -3.90
N PRO A 331 33.37 5.30 -4.62
CA PRO A 331 31.94 5.16 -4.25
C PRO A 331 31.41 3.72 -4.26
N LYS A 332 32.12 2.81 -4.91
CA LYS A 332 31.84 1.36 -4.96
C LYS A 332 32.74 0.52 -4.03
N GLY A 333 33.45 1.17 -3.09
CA GLY A 333 34.25 0.48 -2.08
C GLY A 333 33.50 0.34 -0.75
N PRO A 334 34.15 -0.24 0.29
CA PRO A 334 33.56 -0.40 1.61
C PRO A 334 32.98 0.90 2.17
N LEU A 335 31.70 0.88 2.53
CA LEU A 335 30.99 2.05 3.03
C LEU A 335 31.49 2.46 4.44
N PRO A 336 31.67 3.77 4.70
CA PRO A 336 32.03 4.27 6.02
C PRO A 336 30.98 3.91 7.08
N PRO A 337 31.36 3.72 8.36
CA PRO A 337 30.41 3.41 9.44
C PRO A 337 29.23 4.39 9.53
N LYS A 338 29.46 5.67 9.24
CA LYS A 338 28.41 6.69 9.21
C LYS A 338 27.37 6.45 8.12
N VAL A 339 27.79 6.01 6.93
CA VAL A 339 26.86 5.69 5.84
C VAL A 339 26.03 4.46 6.20
N LEU A 340 26.67 3.44 6.79
CA LEU A 340 25.98 2.24 7.26
C LEU A 340 24.94 2.55 8.36
N ASP A 341 25.25 3.45 9.31
CA ASP A 341 24.28 3.91 10.33
C ASP A 341 23.07 4.61 9.69
N LEU A 342 23.32 5.55 8.78
CA LEU A 342 22.25 6.26 8.07
C LEU A 342 21.33 5.31 7.32
N PHE A 343 21.90 4.36 6.58
CA PHE A 343 21.16 3.34 5.84
C PHE A 343 20.40 2.40 6.77
N ALA A 344 20.98 1.95 7.88
CA ALA A 344 20.29 1.08 8.83
C ALA A 344 19.09 1.79 9.49
N ARG A 345 19.23 3.07 9.83
CA ARG A 345 18.13 3.87 10.38
C ARG A 345 17.04 4.12 9.35
N ALA A 346 17.39 4.44 8.11
CA ALA A 346 16.43 4.58 7.01
C ALA A 346 15.67 3.26 6.76
N GLU A 347 16.38 2.12 6.69
CA GLU A 347 15.79 0.78 6.50
C GLU A 347 14.74 0.47 7.58
N LYS A 348 15.06 0.78 8.85
CA LYS A 348 14.12 0.60 9.96
C LYS A 348 12.85 1.42 9.77
N LEU A 349 12.97 2.69 9.39
CA LEU A 349 11.83 3.58 9.21
C LEU A 349 10.95 3.17 8.02
N TYR A 350 11.54 2.73 6.90
CA TYR A 350 10.76 2.19 5.79
C TYR A 350 10.03 0.90 6.18
N GLY A 351 10.66 0.02 6.98
CA GLY A 351 10.02 -1.19 7.48
C GLY A 351 8.81 -0.92 8.39
N GLU A 352 8.80 0.19 9.13
CA GLU A 352 7.63 0.63 9.91
C GLU A 352 6.46 1.03 9.01
N LEU A 353 6.74 1.64 7.84
CA LEU A 353 5.71 2.06 6.88
C LEU A 353 5.12 0.89 6.11
N GLU A 354 5.90 -0.12 5.76
CA GLU A 354 5.42 -1.34 5.08
C GLU A 354 4.37 -2.10 5.90
N GLY A 355 4.45 -2.03 7.23
CA GLY A 355 3.59 -2.78 8.13
C GLY A 355 2.16 -2.25 8.28
N SER A 356 1.76 -1.22 7.53
CA SER A 356 0.45 -0.57 7.66
C SER A 356 -0.11 -0.12 6.31
N ASP A 357 -1.43 -0.08 6.17
CA ASP A 357 -2.09 0.46 4.97
C ASP A 357 -1.99 1.99 4.96
N ASN A 358 -1.05 2.52 4.17
CA ASN A 358 -0.79 3.95 4.04
C ASN A 358 -0.22 4.29 2.64
N ASP A 359 -0.24 5.58 2.28
CA ASP A 359 0.16 6.06 0.96
C ASP A 359 1.66 5.89 0.64
N TYR A 360 2.50 5.59 1.63
CA TYR A 360 3.94 5.44 1.47
C TYR A 360 4.41 3.98 1.47
N ALA A 361 3.53 3.01 1.76
CA ALA A 361 3.91 1.60 1.94
C ALA A 361 4.66 1.02 0.72
N ASP A 362 4.15 1.26 -0.49
CA ASP A 362 4.77 0.74 -1.72
C ASP A 362 6.14 1.38 -2.00
N LEU A 363 6.25 2.70 -1.84
CA LEU A 363 7.51 3.42 -2.02
C LEU A 363 8.53 3.03 -0.94
N ALA A 364 8.09 2.89 0.31
CA ALA A 364 8.92 2.42 1.41
C ALA A 364 9.48 1.03 1.12
N SER A 365 8.64 0.10 0.64
CA SER A 365 9.04 -1.23 0.19
C SER A 365 10.16 -1.19 -0.85
N GLN A 366 10.00 -0.35 -1.87
CA GLN A 366 11.03 -0.18 -2.91
C GLN A 366 12.34 0.39 -2.35
N ARG A 367 12.27 1.42 -1.48
CA ARG A 367 13.45 2.06 -0.88
C ARG A 367 14.18 1.14 0.09
N ARG A 368 13.42 0.38 0.88
CA ARG A 368 13.97 -0.61 1.79
C ARG A 368 14.68 -1.73 1.04
N LEU A 369 14.08 -2.22 -0.06
CA LEU A 369 14.73 -3.21 -0.91
C LEU A 369 16.08 -2.72 -1.45
N PHE A 370 16.15 -1.48 -1.93
CA PHE A 370 17.42 -0.86 -2.34
C PHE A 370 18.46 -0.90 -1.22
N LEU A 371 18.09 -0.47 -0.01
CA LEU A 371 19.00 -0.47 1.15
C LEU A 371 19.46 -1.86 1.55
N VAL A 372 18.56 -2.85 1.53
CA VAL A 372 18.89 -4.26 1.80
C VAL A 372 19.91 -4.76 0.79
N VAL A 373 19.72 -4.48 -0.50
CA VAL A 373 20.67 -4.84 -1.56
C VAL A 373 22.02 -4.15 -1.35
N THR A 374 22.03 -2.84 -1.08
CA THR A 374 23.29 -2.12 -0.87
C THR A 374 24.05 -2.67 0.33
N ARG A 375 23.38 -2.83 1.48
CA ARG A 375 24.00 -3.32 2.73
C ARG A 375 24.48 -4.76 2.61
N SER A 376 23.71 -5.64 1.95
CA SER A 376 24.13 -7.03 1.77
C SER A 376 25.30 -7.15 0.79
N GLY A 377 25.33 -6.35 -0.27
CA GLY A 377 26.49 -6.27 -1.17
C GLY A 377 27.77 -5.84 -0.44
N GLN A 378 27.68 -4.86 0.46
CA GLN A 378 28.81 -4.41 1.29
C GLN A 378 29.34 -5.48 2.24
N LYS A 379 28.47 -6.36 2.76
CA LYS A 379 28.92 -7.50 3.57
C LYS A 379 29.67 -8.52 2.73
N LEU A 380 29.30 -8.71 1.45
CA LEU A 380 29.99 -9.63 0.55
C LEU A 380 31.32 -9.06 0.03
N GLU A 381 31.41 -7.74 -0.18
CA GLU A 381 32.65 -7.07 -0.58
C GLU A 381 33.69 -7.11 0.55
N GLY A 382 34.47 -8.20 0.61
CA GLY A 382 35.55 -8.40 1.58
C GLY A 382 35.32 -9.55 2.56
N HIS A 383 34.18 -10.24 2.50
CA HIS A 383 33.90 -11.44 3.28
C HIS A 383 33.29 -12.53 2.41
N ASP A 384 33.26 -13.76 2.93
CA ASP A 384 32.57 -14.84 2.25
C ASP A 384 31.04 -14.73 2.44
N ILE A 385 30.31 -15.54 1.66
CA ILE A 385 28.85 -15.63 1.67
C ILE A 385 28.23 -15.87 3.07
N THR A 386 28.97 -16.43 4.02
CA THR A 386 28.45 -16.69 5.37
C THR A 386 28.24 -15.41 6.18
N ALA A 387 28.82 -14.28 5.76
CA ALA A 387 28.54 -12.95 6.31
C ALA A 387 27.07 -12.51 6.10
N LEU A 388 26.37 -13.09 5.13
CA LEU A 388 24.94 -12.92 4.96
C LEU A 388 24.18 -13.89 5.87
N THR A 389 23.43 -13.32 6.81
CA THR A 389 22.78 -14.06 7.91
C THR A 389 21.26 -14.11 7.83
N THR A 390 20.65 -13.50 6.81
CA THR A 390 19.20 -13.52 6.60
C THR A 390 18.84 -14.08 5.23
N PHE A 391 17.65 -14.70 5.13
CA PHE A 391 17.09 -15.13 3.85
C PHE A 391 17.07 -13.99 2.83
N THR A 392 16.54 -12.83 3.22
CA THR A 392 16.37 -11.67 2.32
C THR A 392 17.72 -11.14 1.81
N ASP A 393 18.73 -11.00 2.69
CA ASP A 393 20.07 -10.54 2.27
C ASP A 393 20.63 -11.47 1.18
N CYS A 394 20.50 -12.80 1.34
CA CYS A 394 21.00 -13.78 0.37
C CYS A 394 20.18 -13.81 -0.92
N PHE A 395 18.85 -13.84 -0.80
CA PHE A 395 17.92 -13.94 -1.93
C PHE A 395 18.03 -12.72 -2.86
N GLU A 396 18.09 -11.51 -2.30
CA GLU A 396 18.20 -10.29 -3.12
C GLU A 396 19.58 -10.15 -3.75
N GLN A 397 20.66 -10.58 -3.08
CA GLN A 397 21.98 -10.64 -3.70
C GLN A 397 22.04 -11.64 -4.85
N ALA A 398 21.37 -12.79 -4.74
CA ALA A 398 21.30 -13.74 -5.86
C ALA A 398 20.61 -13.12 -7.08
N ARG A 399 19.53 -12.35 -6.87
CA ARG A 399 18.84 -11.62 -7.94
C ARG A 399 19.73 -10.55 -8.58
N VAL A 400 20.57 -9.86 -7.79
CA VAL A 400 21.58 -8.93 -8.33
C VAL A 400 22.54 -9.68 -9.25
N GLN A 401 23.10 -10.81 -8.81
CA GLN A 401 24.02 -11.61 -9.65
C GLN A 401 23.39 -12.02 -10.98
N LEU A 402 22.14 -12.51 -10.94
CA LEU A 402 21.42 -12.91 -12.15
C LEU A 402 21.09 -11.72 -13.06
N ASN A 403 20.66 -10.59 -12.51
CA ASN A 403 20.36 -9.39 -13.30
C ASN A 403 21.63 -8.84 -13.96
N THR A 404 22.76 -8.78 -13.24
CA THR A 404 24.05 -8.38 -13.81
C THR A 404 24.48 -9.33 -14.91
N MET A 405 24.38 -10.64 -14.71
CA MET A 405 24.65 -11.65 -15.73
C MET A 405 23.81 -11.41 -17.00
N PHE A 406 22.50 -11.23 -16.87
CA PHE A 406 21.63 -10.96 -18.02
C PHE A 406 21.93 -9.66 -18.75
N ASP A 407 22.25 -8.60 -18.01
CA ASP A 407 22.61 -7.32 -18.59
C ASP A 407 23.95 -7.40 -19.34
N GLU A 408 24.92 -8.13 -18.82
CA GLU A 408 26.20 -8.38 -19.50
C GLU A 408 26.01 -9.22 -20.76
N ASP A 409 25.27 -10.33 -20.68
CA ASP A 409 24.97 -11.22 -21.81
C ASP A 409 24.27 -10.45 -22.95
N ARG A 410 23.26 -9.64 -22.61
CA ARG A 410 22.51 -8.84 -23.58
C ARG A 410 23.39 -7.80 -24.28
N ASN A 411 24.39 -7.27 -23.58
CA ASN A 411 25.25 -6.20 -24.08
C ASN A 411 26.59 -6.69 -24.65
N PHE A 412 26.87 -7.99 -24.58
CA PHE A 412 28.12 -8.56 -25.08
C PHE A 412 28.19 -8.49 -26.62
N LYS A 413 29.28 -7.89 -27.13
CA LYS A 413 29.56 -7.74 -28.57
C LYS A 413 30.92 -8.30 -28.98
N GLY A 414 31.55 -9.10 -28.13
CA GLY A 414 32.89 -9.61 -28.35
C GLY A 414 32.99 -10.46 -29.62
N GLN A 415 34.05 -10.24 -30.39
CA GLN A 415 34.25 -10.87 -31.69
C GLN A 415 35.39 -11.89 -31.67
N THR A 416 36.31 -11.76 -30.71
CA THR A 416 37.46 -12.66 -30.54
C THR A 416 37.13 -13.85 -29.62
N ASP A 417 37.87 -14.94 -29.76
CA ASP A 417 37.70 -16.13 -28.93
C ASP A 417 38.09 -15.86 -27.47
N GLU A 418 39.09 -15.01 -27.22
CA GLU A 418 39.50 -14.56 -25.88
C GLU A 418 38.37 -13.78 -25.17
N GLU A 419 37.71 -12.85 -25.86
CA GLU A 419 36.57 -12.10 -25.30
C GLU A 419 35.40 -13.03 -24.98
N ARG A 420 35.10 -14.00 -25.84
CA ARG A 420 34.04 -14.99 -25.61
C ARG A 420 34.35 -15.88 -24.41
N LYS A 421 35.58 -16.37 -24.28
CA LYS A 421 36.02 -17.16 -23.12
C LYS A 421 35.94 -16.37 -21.82
N GLN A 422 36.36 -15.10 -21.85
CA GLN A 422 36.29 -14.24 -20.68
C GLN A 422 34.85 -13.96 -20.26
N HIS A 423 33.97 -13.67 -21.22
CA HIS A 423 32.55 -13.47 -20.97
C HIS A 423 31.86 -14.74 -20.44
N GLN A 424 32.15 -15.90 -21.02
CA GLN A 424 31.65 -17.18 -20.52
C GLN A 424 32.12 -17.46 -19.08
N LYS A 425 33.37 -17.11 -18.75
CA LYS A 425 33.89 -17.22 -17.39
C LYS A 425 33.16 -16.28 -16.42
N GLN A 426 32.86 -15.04 -16.82
CA GLN A 426 32.10 -14.09 -16.01
C GLN A 426 30.65 -14.56 -15.80
N HIS A 427 29.99 -15.01 -16.87
CA HIS A 427 28.66 -15.64 -16.80
C HIS A 427 28.64 -16.78 -15.78
N GLN A 428 29.60 -17.71 -15.87
CA GLN A 428 29.69 -18.83 -14.95
C GLN A 428 29.95 -18.37 -13.50
N GLN A 429 30.76 -17.33 -13.30
CA GLN A 429 31.02 -16.76 -11.97
C GLN A 429 29.74 -16.19 -11.34
N HIS A 430 28.95 -15.41 -12.09
CA HIS A 430 27.67 -14.90 -11.61
C HIS A 430 26.71 -16.04 -11.27
N LEU A 431 26.65 -17.06 -12.13
CA LEU A 431 25.79 -18.22 -11.93
C LEU A 431 26.18 -19.02 -10.67
N ASP A 432 27.47 -19.30 -10.47
CA ASP A 432 27.96 -20.03 -9.30
C ASP A 432 27.70 -19.25 -8.00
N GLN A 433 27.89 -17.93 -8.02
CA GLN A 433 27.57 -17.06 -6.89
C GLN A 433 26.06 -17.04 -6.59
N ALA A 434 25.22 -16.94 -7.61
CA ALA A 434 23.77 -16.99 -7.46
C ALA A 434 23.32 -18.33 -6.85
N VAL A 435 23.87 -19.46 -7.29
CA VAL A 435 23.60 -20.79 -6.70
C VAL A 435 23.96 -20.81 -5.23
N ALA A 436 25.17 -20.37 -4.87
CA ALA A 436 25.62 -20.36 -3.48
C ALA A 436 24.72 -19.48 -2.60
N LEU A 437 24.34 -18.29 -3.09
CA LEU A 437 23.44 -17.34 -2.41
C LEU A 437 22.05 -17.91 -2.20
N LEU A 438 21.46 -18.55 -3.21
CA LEU A 438 20.14 -19.15 -3.11
C LEU A 438 20.14 -20.36 -2.17
N GLN A 439 21.16 -21.23 -2.25
CA GLN A 439 21.31 -22.33 -1.31
C GLN A 439 21.43 -21.81 0.12
N ARG A 440 22.25 -20.77 0.36
CA ARG A 440 22.37 -20.14 1.66
C ARG A 440 21.05 -19.54 2.13
N ALA A 441 20.33 -18.83 1.27
CA ALA A 441 19.00 -18.28 1.57
C ALA A 441 18.06 -19.38 2.08
N LEU A 442 18.00 -20.52 1.38
CA LEU A 442 17.14 -21.65 1.73
C LEU A 442 17.52 -22.31 3.07
N THR A 443 18.77 -22.16 3.55
CA THR A 443 19.16 -22.57 4.91
C THR A 443 18.76 -21.58 6.00
N LEU A 444 18.41 -20.34 5.63
CA LEU A 444 18.11 -19.23 6.54
C LEU A 444 16.60 -18.92 6.59
N THR A 445 15.77 -19.93 6.34
CA THR A 445 14.30 -19.82 6.32
C THR A 445 13.76 -19.63 7.75
N GLY A 446 13.59 -18.36 8.15
CA GLY A 446 12.95 -18.00 9.41
C GLY A 446 11.43 -17.91 9.30
N THR A 447 10.75 -17.66 10.42
CA THR A 447 9.27 -17.55 10.50
C THR A 447 8.65 -16.39 9.70
N ARG A 448 9.47 -15.48 9.19
CA ARG A 448 9.04 -14.31 8.40
C ARG A 448 9.07 -14.54 6.88
N VAL A 449 9.64 -15.66 6.41
CA VAL A 449 9.71 -15.99 4.99
C VAL A 449 8.36 -16.57 4.57
N THR A 450 7.68 -15.91 3.62
CA THR A 450 6.39 -16.40 3.13
C THR A 450 6.58 -17.65 2.25
N PRO A 451 5.55 -18.51 2.14
CA PRO A 451 5.59 -19.64 1.20
C PRO A 451 5.92 -19.21 -0.23
N ASP A 452 5.40 -18.05 -0.66
CA ASP A 452 5.67 -17.50 -1.98
C ASP A 452 7.14 -17.09 -2.17
N GLN A 453 7.74 -16.38 -1.19
CA GLN A 453 9.17 -16.04 -1.24
C GLN A 453 10.05 -17.29 -1.29
N LEU A 454 9.67 -18.32 -0.53
CA LEU A 454 10.37 -19.60 -0.52
C LEU A 454 10.29 -20.29 -1.89
N ALA A 455 9.11 -20.30 -2.51
CA ALA A 455 8.91 -20.83 -3.86
C ALA A 455 9.70 -20.04 -4.91
N GLN A 456 9.70 -18.70 -4.84
CA GLN A 456 10.50 -17.85 -5.73
C GLN A 456 12.00 -18.15 -5.64
N ALA A 457 12.56 -18.32 -4.43
CA ALA A 457 13.96 -18.69 -4.26
C ALA A 457 14.29 -20.07 -4.86
N ARG A 458 13.41 -21.06 -4.69
CA ARG A 458 13.56 -22.40 -5.29
C ARG A 458 13.45 -22.38 -6.81
N ASN A 459 12.57 -21.54 -7.35
CA ASN A 459 12.43 -21.33 -8.80
C ASN A 459 13.70 -20.73 -9.40
N LEU A 460 14.25 -19.67 -8.80
CA LEU A 460 15.53 -19.10 -9.24
C LEU A 460 16.67 -20.12 -9.13
N LEU A 461 16.70 -20.96 -8.09
CA LEU A 461 17.73 -21.98 -7.95
C LEU A 461 17.57 -23.09 -9.01
N SER A 462 16.33 -23.47 -9.32
CA SER A 462 16.04 -24.41 -10.41
C SER A 462 16.49 -23.86 -11.75
N TYR A 463 16.21 -22.58 -12.03
CA TYR A 463 16.76 -21.87 -13.19
C TYR A 463 18.29 -21.94 -13.22
N CYS A 464 18.97 -21.63 -12.10
CA CYS A 464 20.43 -21.65 -12.06
C CYS A 464 21.00 -23.05 -12.33
N TYR A 465 20.36 -24.09 -11.79
CA TYR A 465 20.75 -25.47 -12.06
C TYR A 465 20.55 -25.88 -13.52
N ILE A 466 19.48 -25.42 -14.18
CA ILE A 466 19.29 -25.63 -15.63
C ILE A 466 20.45 -25.01 -16.42
N GLN A 467 20.80 -23.75 -16.14
CA GLN A 467 21.91 -23.06 -16.82
C GLN A 467 23.26 -23.73 -16.56
N ALA A 468 23.45 -24.31 -15.36
CA ALA A 468 24.66 -25.02 -15.00
C ALA A 468 24.71 -26.48 -15.51
N ASN A 469 23.79 -26.90 -16.39
CA ASN A 469 23.63 -28.28 -16.87
C ASN A 469 23.46 -29.32 -15.74
N LYS A 470 22.85 -28.90 -14.62
CA LYS A 470 22.48 -29.73 -13.48
C LYS A 470 20.99 -30.10 -13.56
N SER A 471 20.56 -30.57 -14.74
CA SER A 471 19.17 -30.79 -15.13
C SER A 471 18.37 -31.61 -14.12
N TYR A 472 18.96 -32.68 -13.58
CA TYR A 472 18.28 -33.52 -12.59
C TYR A 472 18.07 -32.83 -11.24
N GLN A 473 19.04 -32.03 -10.78
CA GLN A 473 18.91 -31.25 -9.54
C GLN A 473 17.83 -30.17 -9.68
N ALA A 474 17.77 -29.52 -10.84
CA ALA A 474 16.70 -28.59 -11.17
C ALA A 474 15.33 -29.28 -11.17
N ALA A 475 15.23 -30.45 -11.79
CA ALA A 475 13.98 -31.19 -11.92
C ALA A 475 13.39 -31.56 -10.57
N VAL A 476 14.19 -32.18 -9.70
CA VAL A 476 13.76 -32.58 -8.34
C VAL A 476 13.35 -31.36 -7.51
N LEU A 477 14.11 -30.27 -7.56
CA LEU A 477 13.80 -29.07 -6.80
C LEU A 477 12.51 -28.39 -7.28
N ALA A 478 12.35 -28.23 -8.59
CA ALA A 478 11.17 -27.62 -9.18
C ALA A 478 9.92 -28.47 -8.97
N ASP A 479 10.04 -29.80 -9.09
CA ASP A 479 8.98 -30.76 -8.83
C ASP A 479 8.52 -30.75 -7.36
N PHE A 480 9.47 -30.72 -6.42
CA PHE A 480 9.14 -30.51 -5.02
C PHE A 480 8.45 -29.17 -4.80
N THR A 481 8.89 -28.10 -5.47
CA THR A 481 8.35 -26.76 -5.30
C THR A 481 6.92 -26.65 -5.82
N VAL A 482 6.63 -27.22 -6.99
CA VAL A 482 5.28 -27.20 -7.58
C VAL A 482 4.26 -27.93 -6.70
N HIS A 483 4.67 -29.04 -6.05
CA HIS A 483 3.80 -29.81 -5.16
C HIS A 483 3.70 -29.27 -3.73
N SER A 484 4.66 -28.45 -3.28
CA SER A 484 4.71 -27.91 -1.91
C SER A 484 4.24 -26.46 -1.79
N THR A 485 3.88 -25.82 -2.91
CA THR A 485 3.42 -24.43 -2.96
C THR A 485 1.92 -24.37 -3.23
N ASP A 486 1.22 -23.40 -2.63
CA ASP A 486 -0.19 -23.17 -2.92
C ASP A 486 -0.40 -22.98 -4.44
N PRO A 487 -1.23 -23.81 -5.09
CA PRO A 487 -1.43 -23.75 -6.54
C PRO A 487 -2.00 -22.42 -7.07
N SER A 488 -2.62 -21.60 -6.23
CA SER A 488 -3.11 -20.27 -6.61
C SER A 488 -1.98 -19.26 -6.84
N LEU A 489 -0.77 -19.53 -6.34
CA LEU A 489 0.39 -18.66 -6.48
C LEU A 489 1.05 -18.83 -7.86
N LYS A 490 1.41 -17.70 -8.49
CA LYS A 490 2.17 -17.71 -9.76
C LYS A 490 3.53 -18.41 -9.63
N SER A 491 4.12 -18.39 -8.45
CA SER A 491 5.37 -19.11 -8.16
C SER A 491 5.20 -20.64 -8.26
N ALA A 492 4.02 -21.20 -7.97
CA ALA A 492 3.73 -22.61 -8.19
C ALA A 492 3.67 -22.94 -9.69
N GLN A 493 3.01 -22.11 -10.50
CA GLN A 493 2.98 -22.29 -11.96
C GLN A 493 4.38 -22.25 -12.57
N ALA A 494 5.20 -21.27 -12.17
CA ALA A 494 6.59 -21.16 -12.61
C ALA A 494 7.43 -22.40 -12.22
N ALA A 495 7.21 -22.95 -11.02
CA ALA A 495 7.85 -24.20 -10.60
C ALA A 495 7.48 -25.38 -11.52
N GLY A 496 6.21 -25.49 -11.89
CA GLY A 496 5.74 -26.50 -12.84
C GLY A 496 6.43 -26.39 -14.21
N ALA A 497 6.57 -25.17 -14.74
CA ALA A 497 7.28 -24.92 -15.98
C ALA A 497 8.76 -25.34 -15.90
N TYR A 498 9.46 -24.98 -14.81
CA TYR A 498 10.85 -25.39 -14.59
C TYR A 498 10.99 -26.91 -14.45
N ALA A 499 10.06 -27.58 -13.76
CA ALA A 499 10.09 -29.03 -13.60
C ALA A 499 9.95 -29.74 -14.95
N LEU A 500 9.01 -29.31 -15.79
CA LEU A 500 8.84 -29.84 -17.15
C LEU A 500 10.10 -29.66 -18.01
N GLN A 501 10.67 -28.45 -18.01
CA GLN A 501 11.88 -28.15 -18.75
C GLN A 501 13.05 -29.01 -18.27
N ALA A 502 13.27 -29.05 -16.95
CA ALA A 502 14.40 -29.73 -16.35
C ALA A 502 14.35 -31.24 -16.51
N TYR A 503 13.18 -31.88 -16.34
CA TYR A 503 13.03 -33.31 -16.63
C TYR A 503 13.23 -33.64 -18.11
N ALA A 504 12.74 -32.79 -19.03
CA ALA A 504 12.96 -32.98 -20.46
C ALA A 504 14.46 -32.86 -20.82
N GLN A 505 15.18 -31.92 -20.22
CA GLN A 505 16.62 -31.77 -20.42
C GLN A 505 17.39 -32.94 -19.81
N ALA A 506 17.06 -33.35 -18.58
CA ALA A 506 17.68 -34.50 -17.91
C ALA A 506 17.52 -35.80 -18.71
N LEU A 507 16.34 -36.02 -19.31
CA LEU A 507 16.10 -37.12 -20.23
C LEU A 507 17.01 -37.07 -21.47
N GLY A 508 17.17 -35.89 -22.09
CA GLY A 508 18.07 -35.71 -23.23
C GLY A 508 19.54 -35.95 -22.86
N ASP A 509 19.97 -35.47 -21.69
CA ASP A 509 21.33 -35.67 -21.17
C ASP A 509 21.60 -37.17 -20.95
N GLN A 510 20.66 -37.88 -20.31
CA GLN A 510 20.77 -39.33 -20.06
C GLN A 510 20.74 -40.17 -21.33
N GLN A 511 19.94 -39.78 -22.33
CA GLN A 511 19.93 -40.43 -23.64
C GLN A 511 21.28 -40.30 -24.33
N THR A 512 21.85 -39.10 -24.31
CA THR A 512 23.18 -38.83 -24.86
C THR A 512 24.26 -39.65 -24.14
N ALA A 513 24.12 -39.79 -22.82
CA ALA A 513 25.00 -40.60 -21.99
C ALA A 513 24.74 -42.13 -22.06
N GLN A 514 23.77 -42.59 -22.87
CA GLN A 514 23.39 -44.01 -22.99
C GLN A 514 23.02 -44.66 -21.65
N ALA A 515 22.29 -43.93 -20.80
CA ALA A 515 21.81 -44.46 -19.52
C ALA A 515 20.90 -45.68 -19.73
N PRO A 516 20.82 -46.61 -18.75
CA PRO A 516 19.94 -47.77 -18.83
C PRO A 516 18.47 -47.39 -19.03
N ASP A 517 17.71 -48.21 -19.76
CA ASP A 517 16.28 -48.00 -20.04
C ASP A 517 15.45 -47.81 -18.76
N GLU A 518 15.83 -48.44 -17.65
CA GLU A 518 15.18 -48.27 -16.35
C GLU A 518 15.22 -46.81 -15.86
N VAL A 519 16.37 -46.14 -16.03
CA VAL A 519 16.57 -44.74 -15.64
C VAL A 519 15.76 -43.82 -16.56
N LEU A 520 15.84 -44.05 -17.88
CA LEU A 520 15.07 -43.29 -18.86
C LEU A 520 13.55 -43.42 -18.64
N ASN A 521 13.08 -44.62 -18.30
CA ASN A 521 11.67 -44.86 -18.02
C ASN A 521 11.22 -44.24 -16.70
N ALA A 522 12.09 -44.18 -15.69
CA ALA A 522 11.81 -43.49 -14.43
C ALA A 522 11.63 -41.97 -14.67
N ASP A 523 12.54 -41.35 -15.41
CA ASP A 523 12.48 -39.91 -15.70
C ASP A 523 11.31 -39.54 -16.62
N ARG A 524 10.98 -40.39 -17.61
CA ARG A 524 9.76 -40.24 -18.42
C ARG A 524 8.49 -40.28 -17.56
N ARG A 525 8.46 -41.13 -16.54
CA ARG A 525 7.34 -41.21 -15.61
C ARG A 525 7.22 -39.94 -14.78
N GLN A 526 8.33 -39.39 -14.29
CA GLN A 526 8.28 -38.13 -13.52
C GLN A 526 7.84 -36.95 -14.40
N LEU A 527 8.35 -36.85 -15.63
CA LEU A 527 7.90 -35.83 -16.57
C LEU A 527 6.38 -35.91 -16.82
N ARG A 528 5.85 -37.13 -17.01
CA ARG A 528 4.40 -37.37 -17.13
C ARG A 528 3.63 -36.96 -15.88
N ASN A 529 4.10 -37.38 -14.70
CA ASN A 529 3.43 -37.08 -13.43
C ASN A 529 3.27 -35.56 -13.22
N VAL A 530 4.35 -34.80 -13.45
CA VAL A 530 4.33 -33.34 -13.35
C VAL A 530 3.42 -32.73 -14.41
N ALA A 531 3.46 -33.21 -15.65
CA ALA A 531 2.61 -32.71 -16.72
C ALA A 531 1.12 -32.97 -16.45
N ASP A 532 0.77 -34.14 -15.91
CA ASP A 532 -0.59 -34.50 -15.51
C ASP A 532 -1.05 -33.63 -14.33
N PHE A 533 -0.17 -33.39 -13.34
CA PHE A 533 -0.45 -32.50 -12.22
C PHE A 533 -0.76 -31.08 -12.72
N ILE A 534 0.07 -30.54 -13.61
CA ILE A 534 -0.09 -29.20 -14.18
C ILE A 534 -1.42 -29.10 -14.93
N GLN A 535 -1.74 -30.07 -15.79
CA GLN A 535 -2.99 -30.04 -16.57
C GLN A 535 -4.24 -30.14 -15.70
N LYS A 536 -4.19 -30.90 -14.60
CA LYS A 536 -5.30 -30.99 -13.65
C LYS A 536 -5.46 -29.71 -12.82
N THR A 537 -4.35 -29.07 -12.49
CA THR A 537 -4.30 -27.93 -11.57
C THR A 537 -4.56 -26.58 -12.26
N TRP A 538 -4.04 -26.40 -13.48
CA TRP A 538 -4.05 -25.13 -14.22
C TRP A 538 -4.58 -25.28 -15.66
N THR A 539 -5.79 -25.82 -15.80
CA THR A 539 -6.38 -26.23 -17.10
C THR A 539 -6.39 -25.16 -18.19
N THR A 540 -6.43 -23.87 -17.83
CA THR A 540 -6.57 -22.72 -18.74
C THR A 540 -5.32 -21.82 -18.82
N GLU A 541 -4.24 -22.18 -18.14
CA GLU A 541 -3.01 -21.36 -18.09
C GLU A 541 -1.97 -21.83 -19.11
N ASP A 542 -1.08 -20.95 -19.55
CA ASP A 542 -0.02 -21.24 -20.53
C ASP A 542 0.86 -22.45 -20.13
N VAL A 543 1.06 -22.65 -18.83
CA VAL A 543 1.84 -23.78 -18.30
C VAL A 543 1.19 -25.14 -18.62
N ALA A 544 -0.15 -25.21 -18.76
CA ALA A 544 -0.83 -26.43 -19.18
C ALA A 544 -0.65 -26.71 -20.67
N ASP A 545 -0.56 -25.70 -21.52
CA ASP A 545 -0.19 -25.88 -22.93
C ASP A 545 1.24 -26.43 -23.06
N ALA A 546 2.17 -25.89 -22.26
CA ALA A 546 3.52 -26.42 -22.19
C ALA A 546 3.54 -27.90 -21.73
N ALA A 547 2.71 -28.25 -20.73
CA ALA A 547 2.57 -29.64 -20.26
C ALA A 547 2.05 -30.58 -21.35
N ARG A 548 0.97 -30.20 -22.06
CA ARG A 548 0.43 -30.98 -23.19
C ARG A 548 1.47 -31.18 -24.28
N HIS A 549 2.22 -30.14 -24.62
CA HIS A 549 3.29 -30.23 -25.60
C HIS A 549 4.39 -31.22 -25.18
N GLN A 550 4.80 -31.21 -23.90
CA GLN A 550 5.78 -32.17 -23.39
C GLN A 550 5.28 -33.61 -23.43
N ILE A 551 4.02 -33.85 -23.06
CA ILE A 551 3.39 -35.18 -23.16
C ILE A 551 3.35 -35.65 -24.61
N GLY A 552 2.90 -34.79 -25.53
CA GLY A 552 2.85 -35.12 -26.96
C GLY A 552 4.23 -35.51 -27.52
N ARG A 553 5.29 -34.78 -27.16
CA ARG A 553 6.67 -35.13 -27.54
C ARG A 553 7.11 -36.48 -26.98
N LEU A 554 6.79 -36.77 -25.73
CA LEU A 554 7.16 -38.03 -25.08
C LEU A 554 6.41 -39.22 -25.70
N LEU A 555 5.10 -39.08 -26.00
CA LEU A 555 4.31 -40.11 -26.68
C LEU A 555 4.80 -40.36 -28.12
N LEU A 556 5.22 -39.31 -28.82
CA LEU A 556 5.85 -39.42 -30.13
C LEU A 556 7.15 -40.24 -30.08
N GLN A 557 8.01 -39.98 -29.08
CA GLN A 557 9.25 -40.73 -28.86
C GLN A 557 8.99 -42.20 -28.50
N GLU A 558 7.92 -42.49 -27.76
CA GLU A 558 7.48 -43.85 -27.44
C GLU A 558 6.71 -44.55 -28.57
N LYS A 559 6.56 -43.90 -29.73
CA LYS A 559 5.77 -44.39 -30.89
C LYS A 559 4.30 -44.66 -30.56
N LYS A 560 3.74 -44.00 -29.54
CA LYS A 560 2.34 -44.07 -29.14
C LYS A 560 1.52 -43.00 -29.88
N TYR A 561 1.52 -43.09 -31.20
CA TYR A 561 0.97 -42.04 -32.07
C TYR A 561 -0.53 -41.79 -31.85
N ALA A 562 -1.31 -42.84 -31.55
CA ALA A 562 -2.74 -42.74 -31.29
C ALA A 562 -3.05 -41.96 -29.98
N GLU A 563 -2.19 -42.08 -28.98
CA GLU A 563 -2.30 -41.34 -27.71
C GLU A 563 -1.76 -39.91 -27.85
N ALA A 564 -0.84 -39.65 -28.79
CA ALA A 564 -0.22 -38.33 -28.99
C ALA A 564 -1.12 -37.30 -29.71
N VAL A 565 -2.20 -37.76 -30.34
CA VAL A 565 -3.16 -36.93 -31.11
C VAL A 565 -4.54 -36.88 -30.46
N ALA A 566 -4.70 -37.54 -29.31
CA ALA A 566 -5.89 -37.49 -28.45
C ALA A 566 -5.74 -36.34 -27.44
#